data_AF-A0A917V5A6-F1
#
_entry.id   AF-A0A917V5A6-F1
#
_cell.length_a   1.000
_cell.length_b   1.000
_cell.length_c   1.000
_cell.angle_alpha   90.00
_cell.angle_beta   90.00
_cell.angle_gamma   90.00
#
_symmetry.space_group_name_H-M   'P 1'
#
loop_
_entity.id
_entity.type
_entity.pdbx_description
1 polymer ?
#
loop_
_entity_poly.entity_id
_entity_poly.type
_entity_poly.pdbx_seq_one_letter_code
_entity_poly.pdbx_strand_id
1 'polypeptide(L)'
;MKLTLKPPSLPGYAFDRQVPVFNIYYPMQWDGSSEEAQSNPIEAMREVDIAEIGSAALYFHFPFCETICNFCPFTRGKFADREIIPRYLDALLSEIEQKSRVFPLHALPVRSIFVGGGTPSLLTADEILRFGDKLKATFDLSRLREFSFECEVKSVTRDKVLALREIGVTNARYGLQTFNPYWRDMFDLTASLDQIYTANELFRSILPRTSFDILYAMDGHTIDDFMADLDEATRIGDLVDVYPIDNVVTQVKLHGKLIAAGMEPTSANKRFEMNRLLRRRMWENGYLPHNGHGYVRADEHQLALNPIVSESYTFEYHNHVYGHADTAVVGFGVNAISILPRLTLSNTNNRGRYIEDMLERDGGTGTQVSRHGPEIDASRPLVTRLPYHGFLEKDRVRWDEMPTHCLDALGQFIEAGLVVDRGARYELTMDGWEWYVNMMYYAMPPSQKSILDALIMQSLRQPGRRVTAEQVVFQ
;
A
#
# COMPACT_ATOMS: atom_id res chain seq x y z
N MET A 1 8.01 25.85 -9.32
CA MET A 1 7.93 25.40 -10.73
C MET A 1 6.48 25.00 -10.99
N LYS A 2 5.72 25.71 -11.84
CA LYS A 2 4.38 25.25 -12.25
C LYS A 2 4.61 24.02 -13.15
N LEU A 3 4.17 22.85 -12.72
CA LEU A 3 4.24 21.61 -13.50
C LEU A 3 3.23 21.71 -14.65
N THR A 4 3.62 22.33 -15.77
CA THR A 4 2.84 22.24 -17.01
C THR A 4 3.00 20.82 -17.58
N LEU A 5 1.88 20.10 -17.68
CA LEU A 5 1.75 18.77 -18.25
C LEU A 5 1.23 18.88 -19.69
N LYS A 6 2.14 18.89 -20.65
CA LYS A 6 1.84 18.54 -22.06
C LYS A 6 3.10 17.87 -22.61
N PRO A 7 3.02 16.64 -23.16
CA PRO A 7 4.20 15.93 -23.60
C PRO A 7 4.62 16.41 -24.99
N PRO A 8 5.92 16.67 -25.24
CA PRO A 8 6.55 16.07 -26.40
C PRO A 8 6.71 14.56 -26.13
N SER A 9 6.07 13.71 -26.92
CA SER A 9 6.36 12.28 -26.93
C SER A 9 7.77 12.07 -27.50
N LEU A 10 8.76 11.84 -26.64
CA LEU A 10 10.07 11.40 -27.10
C LEU A 10 9.91 9.98 -27.70
N PRO A 11 10.65 9.62 -28.77
CA PRO A 11 10.61 8.28 -29.32
C PRO A 11 10.96 7.25 -28.23
N GLY A 12 9.98 6.45 -27.80
CA GLY A 12 10.15 5.42 -26.77
C GLY A 12 9.49 5.67 -25.41
N TYR A 13 8.92 6.86 -25.13
CA TYR A 13 8.23 7.13 -23.86
C TYR A 13 6.83 7.72 -24.08
N ALA A 14 5.79 7.06 -23.57
CA ALA A 14 4.41 7.55 -23.63
C ALA A 14 4.19 8.78 -22.74
N PHE A 15 5.01 8.93 -21.69
CA PHE A 15 4.99 10.03 -20.75
C PHE A 15 6.38 10.67 -20.63
N ASP A 16 6.45 11.98 -20.50
CA ASP A 16 7.72 12.75 -20.42
C ASP A 16 8.33 12.78 -19.01
N ARG A 17 7.63 12.24 -17.99
CA ARG A 17 8.03 12.28 -16.59
C ARG A 17 7.64 11.01 -15.85
N GLN A 18 8.43 10.62 -14.86
CA GLN A 18 8.07 9.62 -13.86
C GLN A 18 7.36 10.31 -12.69
N VAL A 19 6.17 9.83 -12.31
CA VAL A 19 5.49 10.30 -11.10
C VAL A 19 6.29 9.81 -9.90
N PRO A 20 6.77 10.70 -9.00
CA PRO A 20 7.72 10.32 -7.97
C PRO A 20 7.07 9.61 -6.77
N VAL A 21 5.77 9.32 -6.83
CA VAL A 21 5.01 8.61 -5.80
C VAL A 21 4.33 7.39 -6.42
N PHE A 22 4.69 6.21 -5.92
CA PHE A 22 4.31 4.92 -6.53
C PHE A 22 3.06 4.29 -5.89
N ASN A 23 2.76 4.65 -4.64
CA ASN A 23 1.59 4.18 -3.91
C ASN A 23 0.78 5.39 -3.42
N ILE A 24 -0.46 5.52 -3.90
CA ILE A 24 -1.33 6.66 -3.59
C ILE A 24 -2.65 6.12 -3.03
N TYR A 25 -3.08 6.59 -1.87
CA TYR A 25 -4.45 6.36 -1.41
C TYR A 25 -5.41 7.21 -2.25
N TYR A 26 -6.47 6.61 -2.75
CA TYR A 26 -7.47 7.28 -3.56
C TYR A 26 -8.88 6.83 -3.16
N PRO A 27 -9.82 7.73 -2.84
CA PRO A 27 -9.70 9.20 -2.92
C PRO A 27 -8.77 9.82 -1.86
N MET A 28 -8.05 10.88 -2.24
CA MET A 28 -7.17 11.61 -1.33
C MET A 28 -7.95 12.64 -0.51
N GLN A 29 -7.49 12.83 0.72
CA GLN A 29 -7.95 13.90 1.60
C GLN A 29 -7.06 15.13 1.41
N TRP A 30 -7.68 16.31 1.35
CA TRP A 30 -6.98 17.58 1.44
C TRP A 30 -7.00 18.06 2.90
N ASP A 31 -5.85 18.44 3.46
CA ASP A 31 -5.71 18.97 4.82
C ASP A 31 -5.82 20.51 4.90
N GLY A 32 -5.87 21.19 3.76
CA GLY A 32 -5.90 22.66 3.70
C GLY A 32 -7.31 23.25 3.77
N SER A 33 -7.81 23.42 5.00
CA SER A 33 -8.81 24.42 5.39
C SER A 33 -10.11 24.47 4.56
N SER A 34 -11.01 23.50 4.74
CA SER A 34 -12.45 23.74 4.61
C SER A 34 -13.11 23.65 5.99
N GLU A 35 -14.24 24.34 6.19
CA GLU A 35 -15.05 24.29 7.43
C GLU A 35 -15.51 22.86 7.80
N GLU A 36 -15.40 21.89 6.89
CA GLU A 36 -15.82 20.49 7.05
C GLU A 36 -14.92 19.65 7.97
N ALA A 37 -13.72 20.15 8.29
CA ALA A 37 -12.79 19.51 9.25
C ALA A 37 -13.34 19.43 10.69
N GLN A 38 -14.55 19.95 10.93
CA GLN A 38 -15.23 19.97 12.22
C GLN A 38 -16.44 19.01 12.31
N SER A 39 -16.67 18.15 11.32
CA SER A 39 -17.79 17.19 11.38
C SER A 39 -17.49 16.01 12.32
N ASN A 40 -18.52 15.58 13.07
CA ASN A 40 -18.41 14.43 13.97
C ASN A 40 -18.24 13.14 13.15
N PRO A 41 -17.14 12.40 13.29
CA PRO A 41 -16.88 11.20 12.48
C PRO A 41 -17.91 10.08 12.73
N ILE A 42 -18.52 10.04 13.91
CA ILE A 42 -19.63 9.12 14.21
C ILE A 42 -20.85 9.45 13.34
N GLU A 43 -21.19 10.73 13.21
CA GLU A 43 -22.32 11.17 12.37
C GLU A 43 -22.02 10.89 10.90
N ALA A 44 -20.80 11.20 10.45
CA ALA A 44 -20.37 10.93 9.08
C ALA A 44 -20.47 9.43 8.74
N MET A 45 -20.05 8.52 9.62
CA MET A 45 -20.19 7.08 9.39
C MET A 45 -21.65 6.61 9.32
N ARG A 46 -22.58 7.27 10.03
CA ARG A 46 -24.01 6.95 9.97
C ARG A 46 -24.66 7.36 8.65
N GLU A 47 -24.08 8.31 7.92
CA GLU A 47 -24.54 8.74 6.60
C GLU A 47 -24.21 7.71 5.51
N VAL A 48 -23.32 6.77 5.76
CA VAL A 48 -22.88 5.78 4.77
C VAL A 48 -23.94 4.69 4.59
N ASP A 49 -24.45 4.57 3.36
CA ASP A 49 -25.30 3.46 2.98
C ASP A 49 -24.45 2.20 2.75
N ILE A 50 -24.58 1.23 3.67
CA ILE A 50 -23.85 -0.04 3.58
C ILE A 50 -24.34 -0.91 2.42
N ALA A 51 -25.54 -0.68 1.89
CA ALA A 51 -26.02 -1.40 0.71
C ALA A 51 -25.15 -1.11 -0.54
N GLU A 52 -24.42 0.01 -0.55
CA GLU A 52 -23.46 0.32 -1.62
C GLU A 52 -22.11 -0.39 -1.48
N ILE A 53 -21.85 -1.04 -0.34
CA ILE A 53 -20.60 -1.76 -0.08
C ILE A 53 -20.75 -3.22 -0.53
N GLY A 54 -20.19 -3.53 -1.70
CA GLY A 54 -20.13 -4.90 -2.23
C GLY A 54 -19.10 -5.78 -1.52
N SER A 55 -17.98 -5.19 -1.08
CA SER A 55 -16.95 -5.88 -0.28
C SER A 55 -16.15 -4.91 0.59
N ALA A 56 -15.63 -5.39 1.72
CA ALA A 56 -14.85 -4.57 2.65
C ALA A 56 -13.51 -5.23 3.04
N ALA A 57 -12.50 -4.38 3.21
CA ALA A 57 -11.25 -4.70 3.90
C ALA A 57 -11.21 -4.03 5.27
N LEU A 58 -10.63 -4.71 6.26
CA LEU A 58 -10.30 -4.14 7.56
C LEU A 58 -8.81 -3.87 7.64
N TYR A 59 -8.42 -2.67 8.07
CA TYR A 59 -7.02 -2.30 8.30
C TYR A 59 -6.79 -1.95 9.76
N PHE A 60 -5.77 -2.53 10.38
CA PHE A 60 -5.39 -2.23 11.76
C PHE A 60 -3.94 -1.73 11.80
N HIS A 61 -3.78 -0.46 12.18
CA HIS A 61 -2.49 0.20 12.25
C HIS A 61 -1.84 -0.02 13.64
N PHE A 62 -0.59 -0.46 13.68
CA PHE A 62 0.22 -0.60 14.89
C PHE A 62 1.49 0.26 14.79
N PRO A 63 1.64 1.35 15.55
CA PRO A 63 2.64 2.38 15.29
C PRO A 63 3.99 2.15 16.00
N PHE A 64 4.33 0.91 16.37
CA PHE A 64 5.49 0.60 17.20
C PHE A 64 6.58 -0.08 16.40
N CYS A 65 7.83 0.38 16.54
CA CYS A 65 9.00 -0.30 16.01
C CYS A 65 10.12 -0.30 17.05
N GLU A 66 10.91 -1.38 17.13
CA GLU A 66 12.16 -1.39 17.92
C GLU A 66 13.24 -0.52 17.26
N THR A 67 13.35 -0.63 15.94
CA THR A 67 14.32 0.09 15.10
C THR A 67 13.56 0.89 14.05
N ILE A 68 14.00 2.13 13.82
CA ILE A 68 13.40 3.00 12.81
C ILE A 68 14.24 2.92 11.55
N CYS A 69 13.72 2.23 10.55
CA CYS A 69 14.29 2.21 9.21
C CYS A 69 14.12 3.60 8.57
N ASN A 70 15.20 4.12 8.01
CA ASN A 70 15.24 5.50 7.49
C ASN A 70 14.58 5.67 6.11
N PHE A 71 14.27 4.58 5.40
CA PHE A 71 13.46 4.61 4.18
C PHE A 71 11.95 4.63 4.47
N CYS A 72 11.52 4.13 5.63
CA CYS A 72 10.11 3.82 5.89
C CYS A 72 9.25 5.11 5.94
N PRO A 73 8.14 5.17 5.17
CA PRO A 73 7.25 6.33 5.16
C PRO A 73 6.11 6.24 6.18
N PHE A 74 5.88 5.08 6.80
CA PHE A 74 4.71 4.86 7.66
C PHE A 74 4.74 5.72 8.94
N THR A 75 3.56 5.88 9.55
CA THR A 75 3.42 6.50 10.86
C THR A 75 3.83 5.51 11.94
N ARG A 76 5.05 5.67 12.46
CA ARG A 76 5.61 4.77 13.48
C ARG A 76 6.55 5.50 14.40
N GLY A 77 6.78 4.92 15.57
CA GLY A 77 7.73 5.44 16.53
C GLY A 77 8.32 4.35 17.40
N LYS A 78 9.48 4.64 17.97
CA LYS A 78 10.01 3.81 19.05
C LYS A 78 9.05 3.83 20.25
N PHE A 79 9.07 2.76 21.01
CA PHE A 79 8.46 2.68 22.33
C PHE A 79 9.57 2.72 23.38
N ALA A 80 9.41 3.57 24.39
CA ALA A 80 10.36 3.66 25.50
C ALA A 80 10.06 2.63 26.60
N ASP A 81 8.78 2.22 26.70
CA ASP A 81 8.25 1.31 27.71
C ASP A 81 7.42 0.24 26.99
N ARG A 82 7.58 -1.04 27.37
CA ARG A 82 6.81 -2.16 26.77
C ARG A 82 5.34 -2.12 27.17
N GLU A 83 4.98 -1.46 28.28
CA GLU A 83 3.60 -1.32 28.76
C GLU A 83 2.71 -0.48 27.84
N ILE A 84 3.29 0.33 26.94
CA ILE A 84 2.50 1.11 25.98
C ILE A 84 1.80 0.23 24.94
N ILE A 85 2.35 -0.96 24.66
CA ILE A 85 1.83 -1.87 23.63
C ILE A 85 0.49 -2.48 24.06
N PRO A 86 0.33 -3.10 25.25
CA PRO A 86 -0.96 -3.61 25.70
C PRO A 86 -1.97 -2.47 25.86
N ARG A 87 -1.56 -1.30 26.37
CA ARG A 87 -2.45 -0.13 26.48
C ARG A 87 -2.94 0.35 25.11
N TYR A 88 -2.10 0.29 24.09
CA TYR A 88 -2.51 0.59 22.71
C TYR A 88 -3.44 -0.47 22.13
N LEU A 89 -3.19 -1.76 22.43
CA LEU A 89 -4.12 -2.82 22.07
C LEU A 89 -5.50 -2.56 22.69
N ASP A 90 -5.57 -2.21 23.98
CA ASP A 90 -6.83 -1.85 24.65
C ASP A 90 -7.55 -0.70 23.94
N ALA A 91 -6.81 0.35 23.56
CA ALA A 91 -7.34 1.47 22.80
C ALA A 91 -7.90 1.02 21.43
N LEU A 92 -7.19 0.15 20.72
CA LEU A 92 -7.64 -0.41 19.44
C LEU A 92 -8.92 -1.26 19.60
N LEU A 93 -8.98 -2.11 20.62
CA LEU A 93 -10.18 -2.92 20.89
C LEU A 93 -11.37 -2.04 21.31
N SER A 94 -11.11 -0.94 22.02
CA SER A 94 -12.12 0.09 22.33
C SER A 94 -12.63 0.77 21.06
N GLU A 95 -11.76 1.12 20.11
CA GLU A 95 -12.17 1.70 18.83
C GLU A 95 -13.10 0.76 18.04
N ILE A 96 -12.77 -0.53 17.98
CA ILE A 96 -13.62 -1.55 17.34
C ILE A 96 -15.01 -1.55 17.97
N GLU A 97 -15.07 -1.55 19.30
CA GLU A 97 -16.32 -1.50 20.05
C GLU A 97 -17.11 -0.21 19.76
N GLN A 98 -16.47 0.95 19.84
CA GLN A 98 -17.11 2.24 19.59
C GLN A 98 -17.66 2.35 18.17
N LYS A 99 -16.89 1.95 17.15
CA LYS A 99 -17.34 1.92 15.75
C LYS A 99 -18.51 0.94 15.55
N SER A 100 -18.50 -0.22 16.21
CA SER A 100 -19.59 -1.20 16.11
C SER A 100 -20.95 -0.69 16.58
N ARG A 101 -20.98 0.32 17.46
CA ARG A 101 -22.21 0.93 17.98
C ARG A 101 -22.87 1.92 17.00
N VAL A 102 -22.11 2.41 16.02
CA VAL A 102 -22.54 3.51 15.15
C VAL A 102 -22.54 3.15 13.67
N PHE A 103 -21.79 2.10 13.32
CA PHE A 103 -21.69 1.56 11.98
C PHE A 103 -21.83 0.04 12.09
N PRO A 104 -22.76 -0.63 11.36
CA PRO A 104 -23.03 -2.04 11.56
C PRO A 104 -21.93 -2.93 10.96
N LEU A 105 -20.80 -3.00 11.67
CA LEU A 105 -19.59 -3.73 11.30
C LEU A 105 -19.86 -5.22 11.04
N HIS A 106 -20.79 -5.84 11.77
CA HIS A 106 -21.17 -7.24 11.56
C HIS A 106 -21.85 -7.47 10.20
N ALA A 107 -22.47 -6.45 9.61
CA ALA A 107 -23.13 -6.56 8.31
C ALA A 107 -22.15 -6.36 7.12
N LEU A 108 -20.90 -5.97 7.38
CA LEU A 108 -19.93 -5.74 6.32
C LEU A 108 -19.53 -7.06 5.65
N PRO A 109 -19.51 -7.12 4.30
CA PRO A 109 -18.98 -8.26 3.56
C PRO A 109 -17.44 -8.27 3.59
N VAL A 110 -16.86 -8.61 4.75
CA VAL A 110 -15.39 -8.61 4.95
C VAL A 110 -14.73 -9.69 4.08
N ARG A 111 -13.80 -9.26 3.22
CA ARG A 111 -13.00 -10.12 2.34
C ARG A 111 -11.54 -10.18 2.72
N SER A 112 -11.00 -9.14 3.36
CA SER A 112 -9.61 -9.13 3.79
C SER A 112 -9.40 -8.41 5.10
N ILE A 113 -8.41 -8.87 5.87
CA ILE A 113 -7.89 -8.16 7.05
C ILE A 113 -6.40 -7.92 6.82
N PHE A 114 -5.95 -6.70 7.10
CA PHE A 114 -4.53 -6.35 7.08
C PHE A 114 -4.14 -5.68 8.40
N VAL A 115 -3.13 -6.24 9.07
CA VAL A 115 -2.56 -5.70 10.31
C VAL A 115 -1.12 -5.30 10.04
N GLY A 116 -0.82 -3.99 10.15
CA GLY A 116 0.50 -3.46 9.78
C GLY A 116 0.78 -2.05 10.25
N GLY A 117 1.71 -1.37 9.58
CA GLY A 117 2.12 0.02 9.86
C GLY A 117 3.53 0.10 10.41
N GLY A 118 3.70 -0.22 11.68
CA GLY A 118 4.99 -0.46 12.33
C GLY A 118 5.24 -1.96 12.46
N THR A 119 5.13 -2.48 13.68
CA THR A 119 5.44 -3.88 13.98
C THR A 119 4.38 -4.49 14.90
N PRO A 120 3.27 -5.02 14.34
CA PRO A 120 2.23 -5.63 15.16
C PRO A 120 2.68 -6.95 15.80
N SER A 121 3.70 -7.63 15.27
CA SER A 121 4.28 -8.84 15.88
C SER A 121 4.99 -8.61 17.22
N LEU A 122 5.09 -7.36 17.68
CA LEU A 122 5.53 -7.05 19.05
C LEU A 122 4.53 -7.52 20.10
N LEU A 123 3.27 -7.75 19.72
CA LEU A 123 2.28 -8.40 20.58
C LEU A 123 2.78 -9.78 21.03
N THR A 124 2.43 -10.17 22.26
CA THR A 124 2.60 -11.53 22.76
C THR A 124 1.61 -12.47 22.08
N ALA A 125 1.82 -13.79 22.21
CA ALA A 125 0.87 -14.77 21.69
C ALA A 125 -0.54 -14.57 22.27
N ASP A 126 -0.65 -14.33 23.58
CA ASP A 126 -1.93 -14.07 24.25
C ASP A 126 -2.60 -12.77 23.77
N GLU A 127 -1.81 -11.72 23.56
CA GLU A 127 -2.30 -10.44 23.01
C GLU A 127 -2.84 -10.62 21.56
N ILE A 128 -2.18 -11.45 20.74
CA ILE A 128 -2.63 -11.82 19.39
C ILE A 128 -3.96 -12.58 19.44
N LEU A 129 -4.07 -13.58 20.33
CA LEU A 129 -5.30 -14.36 20.51
C LEU A 129 -6.47 -13.46 20.95
N ARG A 130 -6.23 -12.60 21.95
CA ARG A 130 -7.22 -11.62 22.43
C ARG A 130 -7.69 -10.68 21.32
N PHE A 131 -6.77 -10.23 20.46
CA PHE A 131 -7.13 -9.43 19.28
C PHE A 131 -8.04 -10.21 18.33
N GLY A 132 -7.67 -11.46 17.98
CA GLY A 132 -8.47 -12.33 17.13
C GLY A 132 -9.87 -12.61 17.68
N ASP A 133 -9.99 -12.82 18.99
CA ASP A 133 -11.29 -13.05 19.65
C ASP A 133 -12.20 -11.82 19.52
N LYS A 134 -11.66 -10.61 19.68
CA LYS A 134 -12.44 -9.38 19.46
C LYS A 134 -12.91 -9.27 18.01
N LEU A 135 -12.06 -9.61 17.02
CA LEU A 135 -12.46 -9.60 15.62
C LEU A 135 -13.61 -10.57 15.35
N LYS A 136 -13.49 -11.82 15.80
CA LYS A 136 -14.53 -12.85 15.63
C LYS A 136 -15.85 -12.47 16.31
N ALA A 137 -15.80 -11.73 17.42
CA ALA A 137 -16.98 -11.26 18.13
C ALA A 137 -17.67 -10.05 17.47
N THR A 138 -16.96 -9.26 16.66
CA THR A 138 -17.49 -8.00 16.09
C THR A 138 -17.84 -8.11 14.60
N PHE A 139 -17.16 -8.95 13.83
CA PHE A 139 -17.30 -9.03 12.37
C PHE A 139 -17.78 -10.41 11.93
N ASP A 140 -18.59 -10.47 10.86
CA ASP A 140 -18.82 -11.72 10.13
C ASP A 140 -17.61 -12.00 9.23
N LEU A 141 -16.79 -12.97 9.65
CA LEU A 141 -15.59 -13.38 8.93
C LEU A 141 -15.81 -14.61 8.03
N SER A 142 -17.06 -15.05 7.83
CA SER A 142 -17.39 -16.24 7.02
C SER A 142 -16.98 -16.13 5.54
N ARG A 143 -16.77 -14.90 5.05
CA ARG A 143 -16.39 -14.58 3.66
C ARG A 143 -14.94 -14.11 3.51
N LEU A 144 -14.17 -14.14 4.60
CA LEU A 144 -12.77 -13.73 4.64
C LEU A 144 -11.95 -14.61 3.69
N ARG A 145 -11.21 -13.97 2.78
CA ARG A 145 -10.33 -14.64 1.80
C ARG A 145 -8.87 -14.55 2.18
N GLU A 146 -8.46 -13.46 2.80
CA GLU A 146 -7.08 -13.25 3.21
C GLU A 146 -6.98 -12.48 4.53
N PHE A 147 -6.11 -12.94 5.41
CA PHE A 147 -5.72 -12.23 6.63
C PHE A 147 -4.21 -12.11 6.65
N SER A 148 -3.73 -10.89 6.40
CA SER A 148 -2.32 -10.54 6.35
C SER A 148 -1.84 -9.86 7.62
N PHE A 149 -0.66 -10.25 8.11
CA PHE A 149 -0.09 -9.74 9.35
C PHE A 149 1.39 -9.44 9.19
N GLU A 150 1.78 -8.17 9.40
CA GLU A 150 3.18 -7.75 9.32
C GLU A 150 4.00 -8.21 10.52
N CYS A 151 5.19 -8.73 10.26
CA CYS A 151 6.08 -9.30 11.26
C CYS A 151 7.50 -8.74 11.15
N GLU A 152 8.08 -8.34 12.29
CA GLU A 152 9.52 -8.15 12.44
C GLU A 152 10.17 -9.47 12.79
N VAL A 153 11.06 -9.96 11.94
CA VAL A 153 11.68 -11.29 12.05
C VAL A 153 12.39 -11.50 13.40
N LYS A 154 12.94 -10.46 14.03
CA LYS A 154 13.57 -10.56 15.36
C LYS A 154 12.57 -10.84 16.50
N SER A 155 11.30 -10.50 16.31
CA SER A 155 10.26 -10.58 17.34
C SER A 155 9.44 -11.87 17.28
N VAL A 156 9.67 -12.70 16.25
CA VAL A 156 8.85 -13.87 15.93
C VAL A 156 9.33 -15.08 16.73
N THR A 157 8.38 -15.76 17.36
CA THR A 157 8.59 -17.05 18.03
C THR A 157 7.56 -18.05 17.52
N ARG A 158 7.81 -19.35 17.71
CA ARG A 158 6.86 -20.40 17.30
C ARG A 158 5.45 -20.18 17.86
N ASP A 159 5.36 -19.84 19.15
CA ASP A 159 4.07 -19.61 19.83
C ASP A 159 3.30 -18.44 19.21
N LYS A 160 3.99 -17.37 18.82
CA LYS A 160 3.35 -16.26 18.11
C LYS A 160 2.84 -16.69 16.74
N VAL A 161 3.62 -17.45 15.96
CA VAL A 161 3.17 -17.93 14.63
C VAL A 161 1.98 -18.90 14.76
N LEU A 162 1.94 -19.72 15.81
CA LEU A 162 0.78 -20.55 16.13
C LEU A 162 -0.44 -19.69 16.49
N ALA A 163 -0.27 -18.65 17.31
CA ALA A 163 -1.36 -17.70 17.61
C ALA A 163 -1.87 -16.97 16.37
N LEU A 164 -0.97 -16.55 15.45
CA LEU A 164 -1.37 -15.98 14.16
C LEU A 164 -2.25 -16.96 13.37
N ARG A 165 -1.85 -18.23 13.29
CA ARG A 165 -2.65 -19.28 12.63
C ARG A 165 -4.01 -19.47 13.30
N GLU A 166 -4.06 -19.49 14.64
CA GLU A 166 -5.28 -19.68 15.44
C GLU A 166 -6.33 -18.58 15.19
N ILE A 167 -5.88 -17.33 15.03
CA ILE A 167 -6.78 -16.21 14.71
C ILE A 167 -7.16 -16.15 13.23
N GLY A 168 -6.59 -17.03 12.40
CA GLY A 168 -6.93 -17.15 10.98
C GLY A 168 -5.99 -16.41 10.02
N VAL A 169 -4.80 -15.99 10.44
CA VAL A 169 -3.80 -15.39 9.54
C VAL A 169 -3.42 -16.39 8.45
N THR A 170 -3.54 -15.96 7.20
CA THR A 170 -3.20 -16.76 6.02
C THR A 170 -1.86 -16.35 5.40
N ASN A 171 -1.41 -15.11 5.67
CA ASN A 171 -0.24 -14.52 5.03
C ASN A 171 0.59 -13.70 6.03
N ALA A 172 1.73 -14.22 6.48
CA ALA A 172 2.71 -13.42 7.23
C ALA A 172 3.57 -12.60 6.27
N ARG A 173 3.72 -11.31 6.54
CA ARG A 173 4.52 -10.40 5.69
C ARG A 173 5.67 -9.83 6.50
N TYR A 174 6.88 -9.78 5.98
CA TYR A 174 8.02 -9.23 6.73
C TYR A 174 8.97 -8.41 5.85
N GLY A 175 9.58 -7.38 6.44
CA GLY A 175 10.53 -6.54 5.73
C GLY A 175 11.91 -7.18 5.61
N LEU A 176 12.33 -7.52 4.39
CA LEU A 176 13.69 -8.00 4.08
C LEU A 176 14.55 -6.87 3.48
N GLN A 177 13.95 -6.20 2.50
CA GLN A 177 14.41 -5.02 1.76
C GLN A 177 15.59 -5.25 0.83
N THR A 178 16.65 -5.90 1.30
CA THR A 178 17.85 -6.19 0.51
C THR A 178 18.72 -7.23 1.23
N PHE A 179 19.38 -8.09 0.46
CA PHE A 179 20.39 -9.03 0.94
C PHE A 179 21.78 -8.40 0.98
N ASN A 180 22.00 -7.29 0.27
CA ASN A 180 23.28 -6.61 0.19
C ASN A 180 23.66 -5.95 1.54
N PRO A 181 24.77 -6.35 2.20
CA PRO A 181 25.17 -5.82 3.50
C PRO A 181 25.34 -4.30 3.55
N TYR A 182 25.79 -3.69 2.45
CA TYR A 182 25.95 -2.24 2.35
C TYR A 182 24.60 -1.52 2.45
N TRP A 183 23.61 -1.98 1.68
CA TRP A 183 22.27 -1.39 1.69
C TRP A 183 21.53 -1.69 3.00
N ARG A 184 21.79 -2.83 3.63
CA ARG A 184 21.26 -3.15 4.96
C ARG A 184 21.76 -2.14 6.02
N ASP A 185 23.04 -1.82 6.03
CA ASP A 185 23.60 -0.78 6.89
C ASP A 185 23.05 0.61 6.54
N MET A 186 22.99 0.94 5.25
CA MET A 186 22.44 2.21 4.77
C MET A 186 21.03 2.44 5.31
N PHE A 187 20.19 1.40 5.36
CA PHE A 187 18.81 1.44 5.82
C PHE A 187 18.60 1.30 7.33
N ASP A 188 19.67 1.12 8.11
CA ASP A 188 19.61 0.82 9.54
C ASP A 188 18.86 -0.50 9.85
N LEU A 189 18.98 -1.51 8.97
CA LEU A 189 18.39 -2.84 9.18
C LEU A 189 19.20 -3.64 10.20
N THR A 190 18.53 -4.11 11.27
CA THR A 190 19.22 -4.75 12.41
C THR A 190 19.04 -6.26 12.49
N ALA A 191 18.08 -6.84 11.77
CA ALA A 191 17.97 -8.29 11.64
C ALA A 191 19.20 -8.85 10.89
N SER A 192 19.68 -10.05 11.23
CA SER A 192 20.63 -10.78 10.40
C SER A 192 19.93 -11.51 9.26
N LEU A 193 20.68 -11.89 8.22
CA LEU A 193 20.12 -12.76 7.17
C LEU A 193 19.72 -14.13 7.73
N ASP A 194 20.47 -14.69 8.68
CA ASP A 194 20.12 -15.94 9.35
C ASP A 194 18.77 -15.86 10.08
N GLN A 195 18.49 -14.73 10.75
CA GLN A 195 17.20 -14.48 11.38
C GLN A 195 16.07 -14.42 10.34
N ILE A 196 16.33 -13.81 9.18
CA ILE A 196 15.38 -13.76 8.06
C ILE A 196 15.09 -15.16 7.53
N TYR A 197 16.11 -15.97 7.25
CA TYR A 197 15.93 -17.34 6.77
C TYR A 197 15.19 -18.20 7.80
N THR A 198 15.58 -18.12 9.06
CA THR A 198 14.92 -18.87 10.16
C THR A 198 13.45 -18.49 10.30
N ALA A 199 13.13 -17.20 10.26
CA ALA A 199 11.75 -16.72 10.34
C ALA A 199 10.93 -17.16 9.11
N ASN A 200 11.49 -17.06 7.91
CA ASN A 200 10.85 -17.52 6.68
C ASN A 200 10.51 -19.01 6.74
N GLU A 201 11.46 -19.86 7.15
CA GLU A 201 11.24 -21.30 7.34
C GLU A 201 10.13 -21.57 8.36
N LEU A 202 10.14 -20.84 9.48
CA LEU A 202 9.11 -20.98 10.51
C LEU A 202 7.73 -20.61 9.98
N PHE A 203 7.58 -19.47 9.29
CA PHE A 203 6.31 -19.05 8.69
C PHE A 203 5.82 -20.09 7.68
N ARG A 204 6.68 -20.53 6.76
CA ARG A 204 6.34 -21.54 5.74
C ARG A 204 5.93 -22.89 6.35
N SER A 205 6.44 -23.23 7.53
CA SER A 205 6.09 -24.48 8.22
C SER A 205 4.73 -24.47 8.91
N ILE A 206 4.15 -23.28 9.17
CA ILE A 206 2.93 -23.14 9.98
C ILE A 206 1.79 -22.47 9.19
N LEU A 207 2.09 -21.41 8.44
CA LEU A 207 1.12 -20.58 7.74
C LEU A 207 0.98 -21.00 6.27
N PRO A 208 -0.21 -20.75 5.66
CA PRO A 208 -0.43 -21.07 4.25
C PRO A 208 0.50 -20.31 3.30
N ARG A 209 0.84 -19.06 3.64
CA ARG A 209 1.67 -18.19 2.81
C ARG A 209 2.52 -17.27 3.68
N THR A 210 3.63 -16.84 3.10
CA THR A 210 4.45 -15.74 3.61
C THR A 210 4.94 -14.90 2.44
N SER A 211 5.09 -13.60 2.65
CA SER A 211 5.72 -12.68 1.70
C SER A 211 6.76 -11.81 2.37
N PHE A 212 7.61 -11.20 1.55
CA PHE A 212 8.55 -10.19 2.01
C PHE A 212 8.81 -9.12 0.96
N ASP A 213 9.32 -8.00 1.44
CA ASP A 213 9.57 -6.82 0.63
C ASP A 213 11.02 -6.77 0.14
N ILE A 214 11.23 -6.31 -1.10
CA ILE A 214 12.53 -5.92 -1.67
C ILE A 214 12.43 -4.46 -2.13
N LEU A 215 13.46 -3.67 -1.84
CA LEU A 215 13.58 -2.28 -2.29
C LEU A 215 14.58 -2.18 -3.43
N TYR A 216 14.28 -1.36 -4.43
CA TYR A 216 15.21 -1.06 -5.50
C TYR A 216 15.25 0.42 -5.87
N ALA A 217 16.12 0.77 -6.82
CA ALA A 217 16.25 2.14 -7.35
C ALA A 217 16.68 3.22 -6.32
N MET A 218 17.41 2.84 -5.27
CA MET A 218 18.10 3.79 -4.39
C MET A 218 19.12 4.62 -5.16
N ASP A 219 19.42 5.83 -4.66
CA ASP A 219 20.52 6.66 -5.18
C ASP A 219 21.84 5.87 -5.09
N GLY A 220 22.50 5.64 -6.22
CA GLY A 220 23.71 4.82 -6.30
C GLY A 220 23.47 3.31 -6.35
N HIS A 221 22.21 2.84 -6.39
CA HIS A 221 21.89 1.41 -6.53
C HIS A 221 22.31 0.91 -7.92
N THR A 222 23.20 -0.07 -7.94
CA THR A 222 23.64 -0.70 -9.19
C THR A 222 22.61 -1.71 -9.69
N ILE A 223 22.65 -2.02 -11.00
CA ILE A 223 21.83 -3.11 -11.55
C ILE A 223 22.28 -4.46 -10.95
N ASP A 224 23.58 -4.67 -10.78
CA ASP A 224 24.11 -5.95 -10.32
C ASP A 224 23.66 -6.27 -8.89
N ASP A 225 23.69 -5.27 -7.99
CA ASP A 225 23.13 -5.42 -6.63
C ASP A 225 21.66 -5.82 -6.68
N PHE A 226 20.88 -5.14 -7.53
CA PHE A 226 19.46 -5.41 -7.65
C PHE A 226 19.17 -6.80 -8.22
N MET A 227 19.90 -7.23 -9.25
CA MET A 227 19.75 -8.57 -9.82
C MET A 227 20.12 -9.65 -8.80
N ALA A 228 21.17 -9.44 -8.01
CA ALA A 228 21.53 -10.36 -6.92
C ALA A 228 20.42 -10.46 -5.86
N ASP A 229 19.77 -9.35 -5.51
CA ASP A 229 18.63 -9.35 -4.59
C ASP A 229 17.43 -10.14 -5.16
N LEU A 230 17.14 -10.01 -6.46
CA LEU A 230 16.05 -10.76 -7.11
C LEU A 230 16.34 -12.26 -7.20
N ASP A 231 17.58 -12.63 -7.48
CA ASP A 231 18.00 -14.04 -7.55
C ASP A 231 17.80 -14.73 -6.22
N GLU A 232 18.19 -14.07 -5.13
CA GLU A 232 18.02 -14.61 -3.79
C GLU A 232 16.56 -14.58 -3.35
N ALA A 233 15.81 -13.51 -3.67
CA ALA A 233 14.39 -13.42 -3.36
C ALA A 233 13.58 -14.56 -4.01
N THR A 234 13.82 -14.84 -5.30
CA THR A 234 13.13 -15.90 -6.04
C THR A 234 13.53 -17.32 -5.59
N ARG A 235 14.68 -17.45 -4.93
CA ARG A 235 15.12 -18.70 -4.30
C ARG A 235 14.34 -19.03 -3.02
N ILE A 236 14.00 -18.03 -2.21
CA ILE A 236 13.48 -18.25 -0.85
C ILE A 236 11.98 -18.00 -0.66
N GLY A 237 11.33 -17.29 -1.59
CA GLY A 237 9.93 -16.85 -1.45
C GLY A 237 9.06 -17.18 -2.66
N ASP A 238 7.79 -17.51 -2.44
CA ASP A 238 6.83 -17.74 -3.54
C ASP A 238 5.94 -16.51 -3.81
N LEU A 239 6.01 -15.51 -2.93
CA LEU A 239 5.33 -14.24 -3.01
C LEU A 239 6.29 -13.16 -2.52
N VAL A 240 6.62 -12.19 -3.37
CA VAL A 240 7.60 -11.13 -3.10
C VAL A 240 7.04 -9.80 -3.57
N ASP A 241 7.10 -8.79 -2.71
CA ASP A 241 6.72 -7.43 -3.09
C ASP A 241 7.99 -6.62 -3.39
N VAL A 242 8.10 -6.05 -4.59
CA VAL A 242 9.32 -5.37 -5.05
C VAL A 242 9.01 -3.90 -5.35
N TYR A 243 9.45 -3.01 -4.47
CA TYR A 243 9.11 -1.58 -4.54
C TYR A 243 10.30 -0.73 -4.97
N PRO A 244 10.11 0.23 -5.91
CA PRO A 244 11.09 1.29 -6.09
C PRO A 244 11.07 2.18 -4.86
N ILE A 245 12.24 2.65 -4.42
CA ILE A 245 12.29 3.62 -3.32
C ILE A 245 11.65 4.94 -3.76
N ASP A 246 10.74 5.42 -2.93
CA ASP A 246 10.09 6.71 -3.11
C ASP A 246 10.83 7.77 -2.29
N ASN A 247 11.76 8.47 -2.95
CA ASN A 247 12.58 9.50 -2.34
C ASN A 247 11.76 10.70 -1.85
N VAL A 248 10.51 10.87 -2.29
CA VAL A 248 9.62 11.94 -1.83
C VAL A 248 9.02 11.61 -0.47
N VAL A 249 8.89 10.35 -0.08
CA VAL A 249 8.30 9.96 1.22
C VAL A 249 9.28 9.35 2.21
N THR A 250 10.54 9.13 1.82
CA THR A 250 11.60 8.67 2.73
C THR A 250 12.00 9.71 3.78
N GLN A 251 12.71 9.30 4.84
CA GLN A 251 13.17 10.21 5.90
C GLN A 251 14.37 11.04 5.43
N VAL A 252 14.45 12.31 5.85
CA VAL A 252 15.60 13.20 5.60
C VAL A 252 16.94 12.56 6.02
N LYS A 253 16.93 11.72 7.06
CA LYS A 253 18.12 10.99 7.52
C LYS A 253 18.75 10.12 6.41
N LEU A 254 17.93 9.44 5.59
CA LEU A 254 18.43 8.59 4.50
C LEU A 254 19.13 9.45 3.43
N HIS A 255 18.51 10.57 3.04
CA HIS A 255 19.11 11.54 2.11
C HIS A 255 20.49 12.01 2.60
N GLY A 256 20.60 12.33 3.90
CA GLY A 256 21.88 12.69 4.52
C GLY A 256 22.94 11.59 4.43
N LYS A 257 22.59 10.32 4.68
CA LYS A 257 23.52 9.18 4.55
C LYS A 257 23.98 9.00 3.10
N LEU A 258 23.07 9.08 2.13
CA LEU A 258 23.36 8.95 0.70
C LEU A 258 24.29 10.07 0.21
N ILE A 259 24.04 11.31 0.62
CA ILE A 259 24.91 12.47 0.29
C ILE A 259 26.29 12.28 0.90
N ALA A 260 26.38 11.90 2.18
CA ALA A 260 27.65 11.69 2.88
C ALA A 260 28.48 10.55 2.26
N ALA A 261 27.82 9.53 1.71
CA ALA A 261 28.45 8.43 0.99
C ALA A 261 28.83 8.77 -0.47
N GLY A 262 28.52 9.98 -0.95
CA GLY A 262 28.79 10.37 -2.34
C GLY A 262 27.93 9.63 -3.37
N MET A 263 26.74 9.17 -2.98
CA MET A 263 25.85 8.45 -3.89
C MET A 263 25.16 9.42 -4.84
N GLU A 264 25.21 9.11 -6.13
CA GLU A 264 24.55 9.91 -7.16
C GLU A 264 23.04 9.60 -7.24
N PRO A 265 22.18 10.60 -7.50
CA PRO A 265 20.76 10.37 -7.68
C PRO A 265 20.48 9.40 -8.83
N THR A 266 19.63 8.39 -8.58
CA THR A 266 19.25 7.44 -9.62
C THR A 266 18.21 8.07 -10.55
N SER A 267 18.59 8.29 -11.81
CA SER A 267 17.79 8.99 -12.82
C SER A 267 16.51 8.25 -13.22
N ALA A 268 15.53 8.96 -13.76
CA ALA A 268 14.26 8.41 -14.25
C ALA A 268 14.50 7.29 -15.29
N ASN A 269 15.41 7.51 -16.25
CA ASN A 269 15.79 6.51 -17.24
C ASN A 269 16.33 5.24 -16.56
N LYS A 270 17.18 5.39 -15.54
CA LYS A 270 17.75 4.25 -14.81
C LYS A 270 16.71 3.49 -13.99
N ARG A 271 15.82 4.22 -13.32
CA ARG A 271 14.69 3.63 -12.57
C ARG A 271 13.77 2.82 -13.47
N PHE A 272 13.48 3.35 -14.66
CA PHE A 272 12.68 2.67 -15.67
C PHE A 272 13.39 1.43 -16.21
N GLU A 273 14.68 1.52 -16.53
CA GLU A 273 15.50 0.37 -16.92
C GLU A 273 15.46 -0.74 -15.85
N MET A 274 15.64 -0.39 -14.57
CA MET A 274 15.54 -1.35 -13.47
C MET A 274 14.14 -1.98 -13.36
N ASN A 275 13.06 -1.23 -13.58
CA ASN A 275 11.71 -1.79 -13.57
C ASN A 275 11.49 -2.83 -14.70
N ARG A 276 12.03 -2.57 -15.89
CA ARG A 276 11.98 -3.52 -17.01
C ARG A 276 12.79 -4.77 -16.74
N LEU A 277 13.99 -4.60 -16.16
CA LEU A 277 14.85 -5.72 -15.75
C LEU A 277 14.21 -6.54 -14.63
N LEU A 278 13.59 -5.90 -13.64
CA LEU A 278 12.80 -6.57 -12.60
C LEU A 278 11.78 -7.51 -13.24
N ARG A 279 10.92 -6.98 -14.12
CA ARG A 279 9.87 -7.77 -14.74
C ARG A 279 10.44 -8.95 -15.52
N ARG A 280 11.45 -8.71 -16.35
CA ARG A 280 12.12 -9.76 -17.11
C ARG A 280 12.71 -10.83 -16.21
N ARG A 281 13.45 -10.43 -15.17
CA ARG A 281 14.12 -11.36 -14.26
C ARG A 281 13.13 -12.21 -13.47
N MET A 282 12.03 -11.61 -13.00
CA MET A 282 10.96 -12.33 -12.32
C MET A 282 10.28 -13.33 -13.26
N TRP A 283 9.98 -12.93 -14.50
CA TRP A 283 9.40 -13.83 -15.51
C TRP A 283 10.32 -15.01 -15.85
N GLU A 284 11.62 -14.76 -16.06
CA GLU A 284 12.63 -15.81 -16.30
C GLU A 284 12.72 -16.83 -15.14
N ASN A 285 12.37 -16.42 -13.92
CA ASN A 285 12.31 -17.27 -12.73
C ASN A 285 10.91 -17.84 -12.43
N GLY A 286 9.95 -17.72 -13.36
CA GLY A 286 8.60 -18.26 -13.23
C GLY A 286 7.67 -17.45 -12.32
N TYR A 287 7.83 -16.12 -12.27
CA TYR A 287 6.93 -15.22 -11.54
C TYR A 287 6.15 -14.33 -12.49
N LEU A 288 4.94 -14.00 -12.08
CA LEU A 288 4.12 -12.97 -12.69
C LEU A 288 3.77 -11.92 -11.64
N PRO A 289 3.64 -10.65 -12.03
CA PRO A 289 3.08 -9.66 -11.13
C PRO A 289 1.61 -10.03 -10.85
N HIS A 290 1.12 -9.73 -9.65
CA HIS A 290 -0.31 -9.87 -9.31
C HIS A 290 -0.96 -8.52 -8.94
N ASN A 291 -0.15 -7.48 -8.82
CA ASN A 291 -0.51 -6.08 -8.70
C ASN A 291 0.73 -5.22 -9.04
N GLY A 292 0.65 -3.89 -8.92
CA GLY A 292 1.71 -2.96 -9.36
C GLY A 292 3.13 -3.18 -8.81
N HIS A 293 3.32 -3.94 -7.74
CA HIS A 293 4.65 -4.23 -7.17
C HIS A 293 4.84 -5.66 -6.66
N GLY A 294 3.76 -6.40 -6.47
CA GLY A 294 3.78 -7.75 -5.94
C GLY A 294 3.92 -8.80 -7.04
N TYR A 295 4.76 -9.81 -6.81
CA TYR A 295 5.02 -10.92 -7.71
C TYR A 295 4.74 -12.25 -7.02
N VAL A 296 4.07 -13.15 -7.74
CA VAL A 296 3.76 -14.50 -7.27
C VAL A 296 4.37 -15.53 -8.23
N ARG A 297 4.87 -16.63 -7.69
CA ARG A 297 5.31 -17.76 -8.51
C ARG A 297 4.11 -18.31 -9.27
N ALA A 298 4.24 -18.39 -10.59
CA ALA A 298 3.20 -18.84 -11.51
C ALA A 298 3.61 -20.19 -12.13
N ASP A 299 2.63 -21.05 -12.42
CA ASP A 299 2.88 -22.26 -13.18
C ASP A 299 2.93 -22.01 -14.70
N GLU A 300 3.40 -22.99 -15.46
CA GLU A 300 3.53 -22.90 -16.93
C GLU A 300 2.19 -22.63 -17.63
N HIS A 301 1.07 -23.09 -17.07
CA HIS A 301 -0.24 -22.89 -17.65
C HIS A 301 -0.66 -21.42 -17.54
N GLN A 302 -0.42 -20.79 -16.39
CA GLN A 302 -0.70 -19.37 -16.20
C GLN A 302 0.15 -18.46 -17.09
N LEU A 303 1.44 -18.78 -17.21
CA LEU A 303 2.37 -18.06 -18.09
C LEU A 303 1.89 -18.09 -19.56
N ALA A 304 1.19 -19.15 -19.96
CA ALA A 304 0.61 -19.27 -21.30
C ALA A 304 -0.73 -18.52 -21.48
N LEU A 305 -1.53 -18.34 -20.41
CA LEU A 305 -2.85 -17.70 -20.49
C LEU A 305 -2.77 -16.17 -20.50
N ASN A 306 -2.06 -15.59 -19.52
CA ASN A 306 -1.87 -14.15 -19.41
C ASN A 306 -0.44 -13.85 -18.95
N PRO A 307 0.48 -13.51 -19.86
CA PRO A 307 1.87 -13.24 -19.51
C PRO A 307 2.07 -11.87 -18.85
N ILE A 308 1.00 -11.06 -18.69
CA ILE A 308 1.11 -9.68 -18.23
C ILE A 308 0.95 -9.62 -16.71
N VAL A 309 -0.11 -10.24 -16.17
CA VAL A 309 -0.47 -10.27 -14.75
C VAL A 309 -1.05 -11.64 -14.40
N SER A 310 -0.71 -12.15 -13.22
CA SER A 310 -1.24 -13.39 -12.67
C SER A 310 -2.73 -13.29 -12.34
N GLU A 311 -3.48 -14.33 -12.70
CA GLU A 311 -4.86 -14.52 -12.25
C GLU A 311 -4.96 -15.58 -11.12
N SER A 312 -3.85 -16.21 -10.65
CA SER A 312 -3.93 -17.25 -9.59
C SER A 312 -4.02 -16.69 -8.19
N TYR A 313 -3.45 -15.50 -8.01
CA TYR A 313 -3.37 -14.85 -6.73
C TYR A 313 -3.54 -13.36 -6.95
N THR A 314 -4.21 -12.72 -6.01
CA THR A 314 -4.33 -11.29 -5.90
C THR A 314 -4.25 -10.96 -4.42
N PHE A 315 -3.57 -9.87 -4.08
CA PHE A 315 -3.48 -9.43 -2.70
C PHE A 315 -4.79 -8.71 -2.33
N GLU A 316 -5.62 -9.37 -1.51
CA GLU A 316 -7.04 -9.01 -1.36
C GLU A 316 -7.23 -7.65 -0.68
N TYR A 317 -6.32 -7.23 0.20
CA TYR A 317 -6.37 -5.88 0.77
C TYR A 317 -6.24 -4.81 -0.34
N HIS A 318 -5.36 -5.02 -1.32
CA HIS A 318 -5.19 -4.10 -2.45
C HIS A 318 -6.35 -4.17 -3.46
N ASN A 319 -7.16 -5.23 -3.48
CA ASN A 319 -8.44 -5.23 -4.21
C ASN A 319 -9.45 -4.23 -3.63
N HIS A 320 -9.26 -3.76 -2.40
CA HIS A 320 -10.12 -2.76 -1.77
C HIS A 320 -9.47 -1.37 -1.79
N VAL A 321 -8.17 -1.27 -1.50
CA VAL A 321 -7.44 0.01 -1.59
C VAL A 321 -7.43 0.54 -3.03
N TYR A 322 -7.12 -0.32 -4.00
CA TYR A 322 -7.07 0.00 -5.44
C TYR A 322 -8.23 -0.67 -6.18
N GLY A 323 -9.40 -0.62 -5.56
CA GLY A 323 -10.59 -1.36 -5.97
C GLY A 323 -11.60 -0.58 -6.81
N HIS A 324 -12.80 -1.13 -6.88
CA HIS A 324 -13.96 -0.53 -7.52
C HIS A 324 -14.70 0.42 -6.58
N ALA A 325 -15.70 1.15 -7.11
CA ALA A 325 -16.53 2.08 -6.35
C ALA A 325 -17.26 1.43 -5.15
N ASP A 326 -17.64 0.16 -5.27
CA ASP A 326 -18.36 -0.64 -4.26
C ASP A 326 -17.43 -1.31 -3.23
N THR A 327 -16.12 -1.03 -3.28
CA THR A 327 -15.16 -1.59 -2.32
C THR A 327 -14.87 -0.60 -1.19
N ALA A 328 -14.88 -1.08 0.06
CA ALA A 328 -14.61 -0.27 1.24
C ALA A 328 -13.32 -0.70 1.96
N VAL A 329 -12.68 0.24 2.63
CA VAL A 329 -11.62 0.00 3.61
C VAL A 329 -12.05 0.63 4.94
N VAL A 330 -12.10 -0.15 6.01
CA VAL A 330 -12.38 0.36 7.36
C VAL A 330 -11.08 0.30 8.17
N GLY A 331 -10.52 1.47 8.46
CA GLY A 331 -9.26 1.62 9.18
C GLY A 331 -9.48 1.77 10.69
N PHE A 332 -8.60 1.16 11.47
CA PHE A 332 -8.52 1.25 12.92
C PHE A 332 -7.07 1.52 13.35
N GLY A 333 -6.89 2.24 14.45
CA GLY A 333 -5.58 2.64 14.95
C GLY A 333 -5.21 4.08 14.55
N VAL A 334 -4.16 4.57 15.20
CA VAL A 334 -3.53 5.87 14.90
C VAL A 334 -3.22 5.98 13.40
N ASN A 335 -3.53 7.12 12.79
CA ASN A 335 -3.29 7.41 11.37
C ASN A 335 -3.93 6.42 10.37
N ALA A 336 -4.84 5.56 10.82
CA ALA A 336 -5.55 4.65 9.93
C ALA A 336 -6.55 5.42 9.07
N ILE A 337 -6.62 5.06 7.80
CA ILE A 337 -7.54 5.66 6.83
C ILE A 337 -8.68 4.69 6.55
N SER A 338 -9.91 5.21 6.52
CA SER A 338 -11.08 4.51 6.01
C SER A 338 -11.50 5.12 4.68
N ILE A 339 -11.81 4.27 3.71
CA ILE A 339 -12.36 4.63 2.39
C ILE A 339 -13.76 4.01 2.34
N LEU A 340 -14.78 4.85 2.38
CA LEU A 340 -16.20 4.49 2.37
C LEU A 340 -16.89 5.23 1.22
N PRO A 341 -18.08 4.78 0.77
CA PRO A 341 -18.86 5.52 -0.23
C PRO A 341 -19.00 7.00 0.15
N ARG A 342 -18.50 7.89 -0.72
CA ARG A 342 -18.49 9.36 -0.60
C ARG A 342 -17.79 9.93 0.63
N LEU A 343 -17.01 9.11 1.33
CA LEU A 343 -16.45 9.46 2.63
C LEU A 343 -15.06 8.84 2.85
N THR A 344 -14.07 9.68 3.15
CA THR A 344 -12.78 9.23 3.64
C THR A 344 -12.57 9.75 5.05
N LEU A 345 -12.15 8.87 5.97
CA LEU A 345 -11.82 9.21 7.36
C LEU A 345 -10.34 8.94 7.62
N SER A 346 -9.66 9.81 8.38
CA SER A 346 -8.27 9.56 8.79
C SER A 346 -8.13 9.83 10.28
N ASN A 347 -7.78 8.79 11.04
CA ASN A 347 -7.56 8.92 12.48
C ASN A 347 -6.35 9.83 12.77
N THR A 348 -6.33 10.44 13.96
CA THR A 348 -5.21 11.29 14.38
C THR A 348 -3.87 10.59 14.20
N ASN A 349 -2.84 11.32 13.78
CA ASN A 349 -1.47 10.81 13.70
C ASN A 349 -0.73 10.84 15.05
N ASN A 350 -1.35 11.40 16.09
CA ASN A 350 -0.75 11.47 17.42
C ASN A 350 -1.14 10.24 18.26
N ARG A 351 -0.14 9.38 18.51
CA ARG A 351 -0.29 8.13 19.28
C ARG A 351 -0.84 8.35 20.70
N GLY A 352 -0.33 9.35 21.43
CA GLY A 352 -0.76 9.62 22.80
C GLY A 352 -2.22 10.06 22.85
N ARG A 353 -2.56 11.02 21.99
CA ARG A 353 -3.94 11.49 21.81
C ARG A 353 -4.88 10.36 21.41
N TYR A 354 -4.48 9.47 20.49
CA TYR A 354 -5.30 8.31 20.11
C TYR A 354 -5.61 7.41 21.31
N ILE A 355 -4.61 7.07 22.12
CA ILE A 355 -4.80 6.21 23.31
C ILE A 355 -5.74 6.89 24.32
N GLU A 356 -5.51 8.18 24.62
CA GLU A 356 -6.37 8.96 25.53
C GLU A 356 -7.80 9.04 25.00
N ASP A 357 -7.98 9.39 23.73
CA ASP A 357 -9.29 9.53 23.11
C ASP A 357 -10.05 8.19 23.12
N MET A 358 -9.38 7.03 22.97
CA MET A 358 -10.04 5.72 22.95
C MET A 358 -10.34 5.13 24.33
N LEU A 359 -9.55 5.47 25.35
CA LEU A 359 -9.69 4.88 26.69
C LEU A 359 -10.41 5.79 27.69
N GLU A 360 -10.35 7.12 27.49
CA GLU A 360 -10.75 8.09 28.50
C GLU A 360 -11.87 9.04 28.03
N ARG A 361 -12.08 9.21 26.72
CA ARG A 361 -13.09 10.12 26.15
C ARG A 361 -14.11 9.39 25.28
N ASP A 362 -15.36 9.30 25.73
CA ASP A 362 -16.44 8.87 24.85
C ASP A 362 -16.69 9.95 23.77
N GLY A 363 -16.20 9.73 22.55
CA GLY A 363 -16.67 10.43 21.34
C GLY A 363 -15.78 11.53 20.76
N GLY A 364 -14.52 11.66 21.16
CA GLY A 364 -13.63 12.75 20.72
C GLY A 364 -12.51 12.33 19.78
N THR A 365 -12.78 11.52 18.74
CA THR A 365 -11.70 11.07 17.85
C THR A 365 -11.13 12.27 17.10
N GLY A 366 -9.82 12.54 17.21
CA GLY A 366 -9.11 13.47 16.33
C GLY A 366 -9.04 13.04 14.86
N THR A 367 -10.12 12.41 14.39
CA THR A 367 -10.31 11.85 13.06
C THR A 367 -10.79 12.95 12.14
N GLN A 368 -10.05 13.14 11.05
CA GLN A 368 -10.42 14.05 9.99
C GLN A 368 -11.48 13.38 9.12
N VAL A 369 -12.54 14.12 8.82
CA VAL A 369 -13.60 13.73 7.91
C VAL A 369 -13.44 14.47 6.58
N SER A 370 -13.49 13.74 5.47
CA SER A 370 -13.48 14.31 4.13
C SER A 370 -14.58 13.67 3.30
N ARG A 371 -15.43 14.50 2.68
CA ARG A 371 -16.51 14.06 1.80
C ARG A 371 -16.15 14.37 0.35
N HIS A 372 -16.66 13.56 -0.56
CA HIS A 372 -16.48 13.75 -2.01
C HIS A 372 -17.73 13.35 -2.77
N GLY A 373 -17.86 13.85 -4.00
CA GLY A 373 -18.98 13.51 -4.87
C GLY A 373 -18.90 12.07 -5.40
N PRO A 374 -20.04 11.49 -5.83
CA PRO A 374 -20.10 10.12 -6.36
C PRO A 374 -19.18 9.88 -7.56
N GLU A 375 -18.88 10.93 -8.34
CA GLU A 375 -17.98 10.88 -9.50
C GLU A 375 -16.54 10.49 -9.13
N ILE A 376 -16.10 10.84 -7.92
CA ILE A 376 -14.77 10.48 -7.43
C ILE A 376 -14.71 8.99 -7.14
N ASP A 377 -15.74 8.41 -6.50
CA ASP A 377 -15.83 6.96 -6.30
C ASP A 377 -15.98 6.21 -7.63
N ALA A 378 -16.80 6.74 -8.55
CA ALA A 378 -17.01 6.17 -9.88
C ALA A 378 -15.72 6.13 -10.70
N SER A 379 -14.77 7.04 -10.46
CA SER A 379 -13.49 7.07 -11.16
C SER A 379 -12.44 6.07 -10.63
N ARG A 380 -12.60 5.54 -9.40
CA ARG A 380 -11.66 4.57 -8.80
C ARG A 380 -11.28 3.41 -9.73
N PRO A 381 -12.21 2.78 -10.47
CA PRO A 381 -11.86 1.68 -11.35
C PRO A 381 -10.88 2.06 -12.49
N LEU A 382 -10.96 3.29 -13.02
CA LEU A 382 -10.03 3.77 -14.05
C LEU A 382 -8.74 4.35 -13.46
N VAL A 383 -8.83 5.00 -12.30
CA VAL A 383 -7.69 5.66 -11.66
C VAL A 383 -6.77 4.66 -10.96
N THR A 384 -7.33 3.66 -10.27
CA THR A 384 -6.52 2.73 -9.46
C THR A 384 -6.67 1.28 -9.91
N ARG A 385 -7.89 0.76 -10.14
CA ARG A 385 -8.07 -0.68 -10.47
C ARG A 385 -7.36 -1.09 -11.76
N LEU A 386 -7.67 -0.44 -12.88
CA LEU A 386 -7.09 -0.80 -14.18
C LEU A 386 -5.56 -0.71 -14.18
N PRO A 387 -4.92 0.42 -13.79
CA PRO A 387 -3.46 0.50 -13.81
C PRO A 387 -2.82 -0.47 -12.81
N TYR A 388 -3.34 -0.54 -11.58
CA TYR A 388 -2.66 -1.23 -10.49
C TYR A 388 -2.83 -2.77 -10.54
N HIS A 389 -3.94 -3.26 -11.08
CA HIS A 389 -4.21 -4.71 -11.22
C HIS A 389 -4.09 -5.21 -12.67
N GLY A 390 -3.97 -4.31 -13.64
CA GLY A 390 -3.73 -4.67 -15.03
C GLY A 390 -4.98 -4.96 -15.85
N PHE A 391 -6.16 -4.94 -15.23
CA PHE A 391 -7.43 -5.16 -15.90
C PHE A 391 -8.59 -4.47 -15.20
N LEU A 392 -9.71 -4.33 -15.92
CA LEU A 392 -10.95 -3.75 -15.41
C LEU A 392 -12.18 -4.35 -16.08
N GLU A 393 -13.05 -4.96 -15.28
CA GLU A 393 -14.36 -5.47 -15.68
C GLU A 393 -15.35 -4.32 -15.89
N LYS A 394 -15.94 -4.21 -17.09
CA LYS A 394 -16.75 -3.04 -17.47
C LYS A 394 -18.14 -3.00 -16.82
N ASP A 395 -18.67 -4.14 -16.41
CA ASP A 395 -19.96 -4.28 -15.72
C ASP A 395 -19.89 -3.80 -14.26
N ARG A 396 -18.69 -3.66 -13.71
CA ARG A 396 -18.42 -3.13 -12.37
C ARG A 396 -18.07 -1.63 -12.36
N VAL A 397 -18.40 -0.90 -13.42
CA VAL A 397 -18.10 0.53 -13.56
C VAL A 397 -19.40 1.31 -13.72
N ARG A 398 -19.54 2.37 -12.92
CA ARG A 398 -20.62 3.36 -13.02
C ARG A 398 -20.27 4.40 -14.08
N TRP A 399 -20.50 4.05 -15.35
CA TRP A 399 -20.09 4.87 -16.50
C TRP A 399 -20.82 6.21 -16.59
N ASP A 400 -22.05 6.27 -16.10
CA ASP A 400 -22.91 7.46 -16.05
C ASP A 400 -22.42 8.52 -15.05
N GLU A 401 -21.72 8.11 -13.99
CA GLU A 401 -21.11 8.98 -12.99
C GLU A 401 -19.63 9.31 -13.30
N MET A 402 -19.05 8.71 -14.34
CA MET A 402 -17.61 8.82 -14.64
C MET A 402 -17.24 10.25 -15.09
N PRO A 403 -16.22 10.89 -14.47
CA PRO A 403 -15.73 12.18 -14.94
C PRO A 403 -15.24 12.11 -16.40
N THR A 404 -15.60 13.10 -17.22
CA THR A 404 -15.15 13.20 -18.62
C THR A 404 -13.63 13.12 -18.76
N HIS A 405 -12.89 13.75 -17.83
CA HIS A 405 -11.42 13.66 -17.77
C HIS A 405 -10.91 12.22 -17.73
N CYS A 406 -11.55 11.33 -16.97
CA CYS A 406 -11.15 9.93 -16.86
C CYS A 406 -11.45 9.15 -18.14
N LEU A 407 -12.57 9.46 -18.81
CA LEU A 407 -12.93 8.87 -20.11
C LEU A 407 -11.94 9.30 -21.22
N ASP A 408 -11.57 10.58 -21.25
CA ASP A 408 -10.59 11.12 -22.18
C ASP A 408 -9.21 10.45 -21.98
N ALA A 409 -8.80 10.26 -20.71
CA ALA A 409 -7.56 9.56 -20.37
C ALA A 409 -7.59 8.09 -20.84
N LEU A 410 -8.70 7.37 -20.62
CA LEU A 410 -8.86 6.00 -21.12
C LEU A 410 -8.75 5.94 -22.65
N GLY A 411 -9.38 6.88 -23.36
CA GLY A 411 -9.27 7.00 -24.81
C GLY A 411 -7.82 7.19 -25.28
N GLN A 412 -7.06 8.06 -24.62
CA GLN A 412 -5.64 8.29 -24.90
C GLN A 412 -4.80 7.04 -24.62
N PHE A 413 -5.09 6.29 -23.55
CA PHE A 413 -4.37 5.06 -23.25
C PHE A 413 -4.61 3.97 -24.30
N ILE A 414 -5.83 3.88 -24.84
CA ILE A 414 -6.15 2.96 -25.94
C ILE A 414 -5.44 3.38 -27.23
N GLU A 415 -5.49 4.67 -27.58
CA GLU A 415 -4.81 5.21 -28.76
C GLU A 415 -3.29 5.01 -28.70
N ALA A 416 -2.70 5.16 -27.51
CA ALA A 416 -1.27 4.93 -27.27
C ALA A 416 -0.89 3.44 -27.17
N GLY A 417 -1.85 2.50 -27.26
CA GLY A 417 -1.58 1.06 -27.14
C GLY A 417 -1.20 0.59 -25.74
N LEU A 418 -1.50 1.37 -24.70
CA LEU A 418 -1.29 1.01 -23.29
C LEU A 418 -2.42 0.12 -22.75
N VAL A 419 -3.62 0.27 -23.31
CA VAL A 419 -4.83 -0.47 -22.93
C VAL A 419 -5.46 -1.11 -24.16
N VAL A 420 -5.93 -2.35 -24.01
CA VAL A 420 -6.71 -3.05 -25.03
C VAL A 420 -8.12 -3.30 -24.51
N ASP A 421 -9.10 -3.03 -25.38
CA ASP A 421 -10.49 -3.42 -25.15
C ASP A 421 -10.72 -4.87 -25.59
N ARG A 422 -11.12 -5.75 -24.66
CA ARG A 422 -11.45 -7.16 -24.92
C ARG A 422 -12.94 -7.44 -24.89
N GLY A 423 -13.78 -6.43 -25.11
CA GLY A 423 -15.24 -6.54 -25.04
C GLY A 423 -15.73 -6.35 -23.61
N ALA A 424 -15.70 -7.42 -22.79
CA ALA A 424 -16.22 -7.40 -21.41
C ALA A 424 -15.29 -6.73 -20.39
N ARG A 425 -13.99 -6.64 -20.69
CA ARG A 425 -12.98 -6.01 -19.83
C ARG A 425 -11.97 -5.20 -20.63
N TYR A 426 -11.35 -4.23 -19.96
CA TYR A 426 -10.09 -3.62 -20.40
C TYR A 426 -8.92 -4.37 -19.79
N GLU A 427 -7.81 -4.45 -20.53
CA GLU A 427 -6.55 -5.04 -20.08
C GLU A 427 -5.39 -4.11 -20.43
N LEU A 428 -4.37 -4.05 -19.57
CA LEU A 428 -3.12 -3.39 -19.92
C LEU A 428 -2.31 -4.23 -20.90
N THR A 429 -1.59 -3.56 -21.79
CA THR A 429 -0.50 -4.18 -22.54
C THR A 429 0.75 -4.31 -21.66
N MET A 430 1.78 -4.99 -22.19
CA MET A 430 3.11 -5.02 -21.56
C MET A 430 3.60 -3.58 -21.29
N ASP A 431 3.46 -2.69 -22.27
CA ASP A 431 3.84 -1.28 -22.15
C ASP A 431 2.95 -0.55 -21.14
N GLY A 432 1.63 -0.75 -21.19
CA GLY A 432 0.71 -0.17 -20.20
C GLY A 432 1.11 -0.50 -18.75
N TRP A 433 1.53 -1.75 -18.51
CA TRP A 433 2.01 -2.18 -17.21
C TRP A 433 3.31 -1.49 -16.77
N GLU A 434 4.28 -1.27 -17.68
CA GLU A 434 5.51 -0.52 -17.37
C GLU A 434 5.20 0.93 -16.95
N TRP A 435 4.04 1.46 -17.34
CA TRP A 435 3.61 2.83 -17.10
C TRP A 435 2.44 2.98 -16.12
N TYR A 436 2.11 1.95 -15.33
CA TYR A 436 0.87 1.97 -14.54
C TYR A 436 0.78 3.17 -13.58
N VAL A 437 1.86 3.55 -12.90
CA VAL A 437 1.85 4.70 -11.95
C VAL A 437 1.53 6.00 -12.67
N ASN A 438 2.08 6.19 -13.87
CA ASN A 438 1.75 7.33 -14.72
C ASN A 438 0.28 7.29 -15.10
N MET A 439 -0.23 6.14 -15.55
CA MET A 439 -1.64 6.00 -15.88
C MET A 439 -2.56 6.37 -14.71
N MET A 440 -2.22 5.96 -13.48
CA MET A 440 -2.97 6.37 -12.28
C MET A 440 -3.02 7.91 -12.14
N TYR A 441 -1.88 8.60 -12.32
CA TYR A 441 -1.78 10.06 -12.22
C TYR A 441 -2.47 10.83 -13.36
N TYR A 442 -2.44 10.30 -14.59
CA TYR A 442 -3.06 10.96 -15.74
C TYR A 442 -4.57 10.72 -15.80
N ALA A 443 -5.06 9.57 -15.34
CA ALA A 443 -6.49 9.28 -15.22
C ALA A 443 -7.14 10.04 -14.05
N MET A 444 -6.37 10.43 -13.04
CA MET A 444 -6.87 11.11 -11.85
C MET A 444 -7.59 12.44 -12.16
N PRO A 445 -8.81 12.68 -11.62
CA PRO A 445 -9.51 13.94 -11.77
C PRO A 445 -8.67 15.15 -11.29
N PRO A 446 -8.80 16.34 -11.92
CA PRO A 446 -7.96 17.50 -11.61
C PRO A 446 -7.98 17.95 -10.15
N SER A 447 -9.12 17.81 -9.46
CA SER A 447 -9.28 18.15 -8.03
C SER A 447 -8.37 17.28 -7.16
N GLN A 448 -8.37 15.98 -7.41
CA GLN A 448 -7.54 14.99 -6.72
C GLN A 448 -6.07 15.16 -7.10
N LYS A 449 -5.79 15.36 -8.38
CA LYS A 449 -4.43 15.58 -8.88
C LYS A 449 -3.74 16.76 -8.21
N SER A 450 -4.47 17.84 -7.98
CA SER A 450 -3.96 19.03 -7.28
C SER A 450 -3.58 18.74 -5.83
N ILE A 451 -4.29 17.82 -5.15
CA ILE A 451 -3.97 17.37 -3.79
C ILE A 451 -2.62 16.65 -3.78
N LEU A 452 -2.45 15.66 -4.67
CA LEU A 452 -1.21 14.90 -4.81
C LEU A 452 -0.02 15.81 -5.14
N ASP A 453 -0.20 16.73 -6.10
CA ASP A 453 0.84 17.67 -6.49
C ASP A 453 1.28 18.54 -5.30
N ALA A 454 0.34 19.00 -4.45
CA ALA A 454 0.72 19.80 -3.29
C ALA A 454 1.43 18.97 -2.21
N LEU A 455 1.01 17.72 -1.96
CA LEU A 455 1.68 16.82 -1.03
C LEU A 455 3.13 16.55 -1.46
N ILE A 456 3.34 16.28 -2.75
CA ILE A 456 4.67 16.13 -3.34
C ILE A 456 5.48 17.41 -3.14
N MET A 457 4.91 18.57 -3.49
CA MET A 457 5.60 19.85 -3.37
C MET A 457 5.93 20.24 -1.93
N GLN A 458 5.08 19.88 -0.97
CA GLN A 458 5.33 20.09 0.45
C GLN A 458 6.52 19.24 0.91
N SER A 459 6.55 17.96 0.54
CA SER A 459 7.64 17.08 0.91
C SER A 459 8.97 17.50 0.28
N LEU A 460 8.96 17.91 -0.99
CA LEU A 460 10.14 18.41 -1.71
C LEU A 460 10.74 19.67 -1.07
N ARG A 461 9.95 20.47 -0.34
CA ARG A 461 10.41 21.68 0.37
C ARG A 461 11.03 21.37 1.74
N GLN A 462 10.98 20.14 2.21
CA GLN A 462 11.53 19.76 3.50
C GLN A 462 13.07 19.90 3.48
N PRO A 463 13.68 20.67 4.42
CA PRO A 463 15.13 20.82 4.46
C PRO A 463 15.86 19.48 4.61
N GLY A 464 16.95 19.32 3.85
CA GLY A 464 17.79 18.11 3.87
C GLY A 464 17.31 16.97 2.95
N ARG A 465 16.16 17.12 2.27
CA ARG A 465 15.73 16.21 1.21
C ARG A 465 16.47 16.51 -0.10
N ARG A 466 16.95 15.48 -0.79
CA ARG A 466 17.56 15.56 -2.13
C ARG A 466 16.72 14.78 -3.12
N VAL A 467 15.90 15.50 -3.87
CA VAL A 467 15.21 14.97 -5.06
C VAL A 467 15.53 15.90 -6.22
N THR A 468 16.19 15.38 -7.25
CA THR A 468 16.65 16.17 -8.40
C THR A 468 15.73 15.99 -9.61
N ALA A 469 15.79 16.93 -10.55
CA ALA A 469 14.96 16.88 -11.77
C ALA A 469 15.24 15.62 -12.61
N GLU A 470 16.49 15.14 -12.63
CA GLU A 470 16.88 13.93 -13.36
C GLU A 470 16.21 12.66 -12.85
N GLN A 471 15.72 12.63 -11.60
CA GLN A 471 15.01 11.48 -11.02
C GLN A 471 13.54 11.43 -11.44
N VAL A 472 13.03 12.50 -12.05
CA VAL A 472 11.60 12.68 -12.37
C VAL A 472 11.40 12.90 -13.86
N VAL A 473 12.35 13.51 -14.56
CA VAL A 473 12.24 13.84 -15.99
C VAL A 473 13.04 12.84 -16.80
N PHE A 474 12.41 12.23 -17.81
CA PHE A 474 13.13 11.40 -18.77
C PHE A 474 14.01 12.27 -19.67
N GLN A 475 15.27 11.86 -19.85
CA GLN A 475 16.26 12.57 -20.68
C GLN A 475 16.47 11.87 -22.01
#